data_AF-A0A9E0GV59-F1
#
_entry.id   AF-A0A9E0GV59-F1
#
_cell.length_a   1.000
_cell.length_b   1.000
_cell.length_c   1.000
_cell.angle_alpha   90.00
_cell.angle_beta   90.00
_cell.angle_gamma   90.00
#
_symmetry.space_group_name_H-M   'P 1'
#
loop_
_entity.id
_entity.type
_entity.pdbx_description
1 polymer ?
#
loop_
_entity_poly.entity_id
_entity_poly.type
_entity_poly.pdbx_seq_one_letter_code
_entity_poly.pdbx_strand_id
1 'polypeptide(L)'
;MTVGAITIRKIDDALKQAMREEAAANGRSIEAEVRALLERTYGARGGDGRRPGEGRMEYLLRIAPDMTGFELPERQSIREPRFP
;
A
#
# COMPACT_ATOMS: atom_id res chain seq x y z
N MET A 1 15.66 3.33 -1.52
CA MET A 1 14.76 2.68 -0.54
C MET A 1 14.08 3.81 0.23
N THR A 2 12.77 3.95 0.14
CA THR A 2 12.05 5.01 0.86
C THR A 2 11.82 4.54 2.29
N VAL A 3 12.24 5.33 3.27
CA VAL A 3 12.01 5.05 4.69
C VAL A 3 10.64 5.62 5.07
N GLY A 4 9.74 4.77 5.57
CA GLY A 4 8.43 5.18 6.08
C GLY A 4 8.38 5.06 7.61
N ALA A 5 7.71 6.01 8.27
CA ALA A 5 7.46 5.98 9.70
C ALA A 5 5.95 6.11 9.96
N ILE A 6 5.44 5.38 10.95
CA ILE A 6 4.05 5.43 11.37
C ILE A 6 3.97 5.72 12.87
N THR A 7 3.03 6.58 13.27
CA THR A 7 2.69 6.81 14.67
C THR A 7 1.28 6.29 14.93
N ILE A 8 1.15 5.34 15.87
CA ILE A 8 -0.13 4.80 16.30
C ILE A 8 -0.49 5.46 17.64
N ARG A 9 -1.61 6.20 17.68
CA ARG A 9 -2.07 6.94 18.87
C ARG A 9 -3.27 6.21 19.50
N LYS A 10 -3.59 6.58 20.74
CA LYS A 10 -4.74 6.05 21.50
C LYS A 10 -4.72 4.52 21.62
N ILE A 11 -3.54 3.97 21.90
CA ILE A 11 -3.38 2.55 22.25
C ILE A 11 -3.66 2.42 23.74
N ASP A 12 -4.53 1.49 24.10
CA ASP A 12 -4.81 1.16 25.49
C ASP A 12 -3.58 0.55 26.18
N ASP A 13 -3.42 0.79 27.49
CA ASP A 13 -2.27 0.31 28.25
C ASP A 13 -2.19 -1.22 28.30
N ALA A 14 -3.33 -1.92 28.31
CA ALA A 14 -3.35 -3.38 28.26
C ALA A 14 -2.77 -3.91 26.94
N LEU A 15 -3.11 -3.27 25.82
CA LEU A 15 -2.57 -3.62 24.51
C LEU A 15 -1.07 -3.33 24.43
N LYS A 16 -0.62 -2.20 24.97
CA LYS A 16 0.81 -1.86 25.04
C LYS A 16 1.60 -2.86 25.87
N GLN A 17 1.02 -3.37 26.96
CA GLN A 17 1.64 -4.38 27.82
C GLN A 17 1.73 -5.74 27.11
N ALA A 18 0.65 -6.20 26.48
CA ALA A 18 0.66 -7.42 25.69
C ALA A 18 1.72 -7.38 24.57
N MET A 19 1.88 -6.23 23.89
CA MET A 19 2.92 -6.05 22.87
C MET A 19 4.34 -6.14 23.44
N ARG A 20 4.57 -5.72 24.70
CA ARG A 20 5.88 -5.87 25.36
C ARG A 20 6.19 -7.32 25.66
N GLU A 21 5.20 -8.05 26.17
CA GLU A 21 5.34 -9.47 26.51
C GLU A 21 5.66 -10.29 25.26
N GLU A 22 4.93 -10.08 24.18
CA GLU A 22 5.18 -10.72 22.89
C GLU A 22 6.58 -10.37 22.34
N ALA A 23 6.97 -9.10 22.37
CA ALA A 23 8.28 -8.68 21.89
C ALA A 23 9.42 -9.30 22.72
N ALA A 24 9.26 -9.37 24.04
CA ALA A 24 10.22 -10.00 24.94
C ALA A 24 10.32 -11.52 24.70
N ALA A 25 9.19 -12.20 24.49
CA ALA A 25 9.15 -13.62 24.15
C ALA A 25 9.88 -13.92 22.84
N ASN A 26 9.81 -12.99 21.87
CA ASN A 26 10.51 -13.08 20.59
C ASN A 26 11.94 -12.50 20.61
N GLY A 27 12.43 -12.04 21.77
CA GLY A 27 13.79 -11.50 21.93
C GLY A 27 14.07 -10.23 21.11
N ARG A 28 13.04 -9.42 20.83
CA ARG A 28 13.16 -8.22 19.97
C ARG A 28 12.48 -6.99 20.59
N SER A 29 12.74 -5.82 20.03
CA SER A 29 12.06 -4.59 20.45
C SER A 29 10.58 -4.60 20.04
N ILE A 30 9.75 -3.82 20.72
CA ILE A 30 8.34 -3.62 20.35
C ILE A 30 8.22 -3.14 18.91
N GLU A 31 9.09 -2.23 18.47
CA GLU A 31 9.10 -1.73 17.10
C GLU A 31 9.38 -2.85 16.09
N ALA A 32 10.37 -3.71 16.38
CA ALA A 32 10.68 -4.85 15.55
C ALA A 32 9.54 -5.87 15.51
N GLU A 33 8.86 -6.09 16.65
CA GLU A 33 7.66 -6.92 16.74
C GLU A 33 6.52 -6.38 15.86
N VAL A 34 6.23 -5.08 15.97
CA VAL A 34 5.20 -4.42 15.16
C VAL A 34 5.56 -4.48 13.68
N ARG A 35 6.81 -4.21 13.32
CA ARG A 35 7.27 -4.31 11.93
C ARG A 35 7.05 -5.73 11.39
N ALA A 36 7.48 -6.75 12.12
CA ALA A 36 7.30 -8.13 11.71
C ALA A 36 5.82 -8.54 11.62
N LEU A 37 4.96 -8.04 12.52
CA LEU A 37 3.52 -8.24 12.44
C LEU A 37 2.93 -7.62 11.17
N LEU A 38 3.32 -6.39 10.84
CA LEU A 38 2.87 -5.70 9.63
C LEU A 38 3.37 -6.40 8.37
N GLU A 39 4.64 -6.81 8.33
CA GLU A 39 5.22 -7.59 7.23
C GLU A 39 4.53 -8.95 7.07
N ARG A 40 4.25 -9.66 8.16
CA ARG A 40 3.50 -10.93 8.10
C ARG A 40 2.08 -10.72 7.57
N THR A 41 1.42 -9.64 7.97
CA THR A 41 0.01 -9.37 7.65
C THR A 41 -0.19 -8.81 6.24
N TYR A 42 0.72 -7.94 5.81
CA TYR A 42 0.60 -7.16 4.56
C TYR A 42 1.73 -7.42 3.57
N GLY A 43 2.89 -7.91 4.01
CA GLY A 43 4.04 -8.18 3.14
C GLY A 43 3.78 -9.28 2.10
N ALA A 44 3.01 -10.31 2.46
CA ALA A 44 2.61 -11.36 1.51
C ALA A 44 1.59 -10.88 0.45
N ARG A 45 0.83 -9.80 0.72
CA ARG A 45 -0.03 -9.16 -0.28
C ARG A 45 0.74 -8.32 -1.31
N GLY A 46 1.99 -7.95 -0.99
CA GLY A 46 2.92 -7.26 -1.89
C GLY A 46 3.89 -8.22 -2.60
N GLY A 47 3.59 -9.51 -2.65
CA GLY A 47 4.41 -10.59 -3.23
C GLY A 47 4.53 -10.61 -4.76
N ASP A 48 4.31 -9.47 -5.40
CA ASP A 48 4.93 -9.14 -6.67
C ASP A 48 5.39 -7.71 -6.44
N GLY A 49 6.69 -7.39 -6.62
CA GLY A 49 7.33 -6.14 -6.20
C GLY A 49 6.79 -4.85 -6.85
N ARG A 50 5.53 -4.86 -7.29
CA ARG A 50 4.77 -3.79 -7.87
C ARG A 50 4.31 -2.81 -6.80
N ARG A 51 4.90 -1.62 -6.84
CA ARG A 51 4.32 -0.37 -6.33
C ARG A 51 2.82 -0.30 -6.69
N PRO A 52 1.97 0.35 -5.87
CA PRO A 52 0.61 0.66 -6.31
C PRO A 52 0.65 1.42 -7.65
N GLY A 53 0.27 0.73 -8.73
CA GLY A 53 0.41 1.17 -10.13
C GLY A 53 1.28 0.28 -11.03
N GLU A 54 2.27 -0.43 -10.49
CA GLU A 54 3.24 -1.25 -11.24
C GLU A 54 2.68 -2.58 -11.78
N GLY A 55 1.43 -2.94 -11.45
CA GLY A 55 0.72 -4.04 -12.11
C GLY A 55 -0.29 -3.59 -13.15
N ARG A 56 -0.60 -2.29 -13.21
CA ARG A 56 -1.66 -1.79 -14.09
C ARG A 56 -1.22 -1.83 -15.54
N MET A 57 0.03 -1.43 -15.83
CA MET A 57 0.56 -1.51 -17.19
C MET A 57 0.71 -2.95 -17.67
N GLU A 58 1.26 -3.84 -16.83
CA GLU A 58 1.36 -5.27 -17.13
C GLU A 58 -0.03 -5.91 -17.36
N TYR A 59 -0.99 -5.57 -16.52
CA TYR A 59 -2.38 -6.00 -16.68
C TYR A 59 -2.98 -5.50 -18.00
N LEU A 60 -2.76 -4.22 -18.36
CA LEU A 60 -3.22 -3.62 -19.60
C LEU A 60 -2.60 -4.31 -20.83
N LEU A 61 -1.29 -4.56 -20.81
CA LEU A 61 -0.57 -5.29 -21.87
C LEU A 61 -1.07 -6.73 -22.02
N ARG A 62 -1.42 -7.39 -20.91
CA ARG A 62 -1.97 -8.76 -20.95
C ARG A 62 -3.37 -8.83 -21.55
N ILE A 63 -4.26 -7.88 -21.23
CA ILE A 63 -5.65 -7.90 -21.73
C ILE A 63 -5.79 -7.30 -23.13
N ALA A 64 -4.81 -6.51 -23.57
CA ALA A 64 -4.79 -5.87 -24.88
C ALA A 64 -3.36 -5.93 -25.46
N PRO A 65 -2.92 -7.10 -25.97
CA PRO A 65 -1.58 -7.26 -26.52
C PRO A 65 -1.36 -6.43 -27.80
N ASP A 66 -2.42 -6.15 -28.57
CA ASP A 66 -2.39 -5.34 -29.80
C ASP A 66 -2.83 -3.89 -29.55
N MET A 67 -2.23 -3.20 -28.57
CA MET A 67 -2.51 -1.78 -28.26
C MET A 67 -1.92 -0.80 -29.29
N THR A 68 -1.49 -1.24 -30.47
CA THR A 68 -1.09 -0.37 -31.57
C THR A 68 -2.34 0.04 -32.37
N GLY A 69 -2.71 1.32 -32.27
CA GLY A 69 -3.80 1.91 -33.08
C GLY A 69 -4.98 2.47 -32.29
N PHE A 70 -4.85 2.64 -30.97
CA PHE A 70 -5.90 3.31 -30.19
C PHE A 70 -5.79 4.84 -30.39
N GLU A 71 -6.72 5.41 -31.16
CA GLU A 71 -6.90 6.86 -31.20
C GLU A 71 -7.55 7.30 -29.90
N LEU A 72 -6.81 8.05 -29.07
CA LEU A 72 -7.40 8.71 -27.92
C LEU A 72 -8.36 9.77 -28.45
N PRO A 73 -9.66 9.73 -28.06
CA PRO A 73 -10.58 10.77 -28.48
C PRO A 73 -10.06 12.13 -28.00
N GLU A 74 -10.21 13.16 -28.83
CA GLU A 74 -9.87 14.51 -28.41
C GLU A 74 -10.54 14.81 -27.07
N ARG A 75 -9.75 15.35 -26.15
CA ARG A 75 -10.25 15.77 -24.84
C ARG A 75 -11.31 16.84 -25.09
N GLN A 76 -12.58 16.45 -25.02
CA GLN A 76 -13.67 17.42 -25.04
C GLN A 76 -13.46 18.35 -23.85
N SER A 77 -13.37 19.65 -24.12
CA SER A 77 -13.32 20.65 -23.07
C SER A 77 -14.55 20.43 -22.19
N ILE A 78 -14.30 20.21 -20.91
CA ILE A 78 -15.37 20.11 -19.92
C ILE A 78 -16.06 21.47 -20.00
N ARG A 79 -17.30 21.51 -20.50
CA ARG A 79 -18.10 22.73 -20.54
C ARG A 79 -17.98 23.39 -19.17
N GLU A 80 -17.50 24.63 -19.14
CA GLU A 80 -17.30 25.36 -17.89
C GLU A 80 -18.61 25.28 -17.08
N PRO A 81 -18.57 24.72 -15.85
CA PRO A 81 -19.78 24.56 -15.07
C PRO A 81 -20.32 25.97 -14.78
N ARG A 82 -21.46 26.29 -15.39
CA ARG A 82 -22.20 27.51 -15.07
C ARG A 82 -22.90 27.27 -13.73
N PHE A 83 -22.23 27.65 -12.65
CA PHE A 83 -22.86 27.72 -11.34
C PHE A 83 -23.87 28.88 -11.33
N PRO A 84 -25.11 28.67 -10.84
CA PRO A 84 -26.06 29.75 -10.58
C PRO A 84 -25.63 30.62 -9.39
#